data_AF-A0A7K3TFK0-F1
#
_entry.id   AF-A0A7K3TFK0-F1
#
_cell.length_a   1.000
_cell.length_b   1.000
_cell.length_c   1.000
_cell.angle_alpha   90.00
_cell.angle_beta   90.00
_cell.angle_gamma   90.00
#
_symmetry.space_group_name_H-M   'P 1'
#
loop_
_entity.id
_entity.type
_entity.pdbx_description
1 polymer ?
#
loop_
_entity_poly.entity_id
_entity_poly.type
_entity_poly.pdbx_seq_one_letter_code
_entity_poly.pdbx_strand_id
1 'polypeptide(L)'
;MSASGNGLRVAIRDDAPTPVYEQIRSQIEAAIRGGALEDGDKLPSVRQLAGDLRIAPGTVAKAYGELAEQGLIDTGLGRTARVRKVAALPEPLLDAARTFAGEARRLGVGFDEAVSALRARW
;
A
#
# COMPACT_ATOMS: atom_id res chain seq x y z
N MET A 1 -7.42 2.92 16.20
CA MET A 1 -7.91 4.28 15.90
C MET A 1 -7.51 4.60 14.47
N SER A 2 -8.47 4.65 13.53
CA SER A 2 -8.22 4.97 12.12
C SER A 2 -8.43 6.47 11.89
N ALA A 3 -7.38 7.16 11.44
CA ALA A 3 -7.53 8.51 10.90
C ALA A 3 -8.17 8.40 9.51
N SER A 4 -9.45 8.74 9.41
CA SER A 4 -10.22 8.71 8.17
C SER A 4 -10.16 10.08 7.50
N GLY A 5 -9.28 10.21 6.51
CA GLY A 5 -9.21 11.32 5.58
C GLY A 5 -8.34 10.89 4.42
N ASN A 6 -8.93 10.65 3.25
CA ASN A 6 -8.32 10.18 2.00
C ASN A 6 -8.18 8.65 1.74
N GLY A 7 -8.91 7.76 2.42
CA GLY A 7 -9.01 6.35 2.03
C GLY A 7 -7.76 5.48 2.22
N LEU A 8 -6.59 6.08 2.47
CA LEU A 8 -5.35 5.38 2.73
C LEU A 8 -5.37 4.70 4.12
N ARG A 9 -5.30 3.38 4.14
CA ARG A 9 -5.09 2.58 5.36
C ARG A 9 -3.76 1.84 5.25
N VAL A 10 -2.82 2.18 6.13
CA VAL A 10 -1.52 1.49 6.25
C VAL A 10 -1.44 0.85 7.62
N ALA A 11 -1.02 -0.41 7.68
CA ALA A 11 -0.76 -1.14 8.91
C ALA A 11 0.65 -1.73 8.88
N ILE A 12 1.35 -1.72 10.02
CA ILE A 12 2.69 -2.30 10.15
C ILE A 12 2.57 -3.63 10.89
N ARG A 13 3.31 -4.64 10.41
CA ARG A 13 3.47 -5.94 11.03
C ARG A 13 4.92 -6.07 11.49
N ASP A 14 5.13 -5.97 12.80
CA ASP A 14 6.47 -6.03 13.39
C ASP A 14 7.06 -7.45 13.38
N ASP A 15 6.20 -8.47 13.25
CA ASP A 15 6.55 -9.88 13.15
C ASP A 15 6.89 -10.33 11.72
N ALA A 16 6.70 -9.46 10.73
CA ALA A 16 7.00 -9.77 9.34
C ALA A 16 8.50 -9.60 9.03
N PRO A 17 9.10 -10.49 8.21
CA PRO A 17 10.49 -10.35 7.78
C PRO A 17 10.70 -9.15 6.82
N THR A 18 9.62 -8.56 6.32
CA THR A 18 9.65 -7.43 5.39
C THR A 18 9.95 -6.12 6.12
N PRO A 19 10.94 -5.33 5.69
CA PRO A 19 11.23 -4.02 6.27
C PRO A 19 10.02 -3.07 6.28
N VAL A 20 9.87 -2.29 7.35
CA VAL A 20 8.70 -1.39 7.54
C VAL A 20 8.47 -0.42 6.37
N TYR A 21 9.54 0.14 5.77
CA TYR A 21 9.37 1.04 4.62
C TYR A 21 8.80 0.30 3.40
N GLU A 22 9.15 -0.98 3.19
CA GLU A 22 8.62 -1.80 2.10
C GLU A 22 7.16 -2.17 2.35
N GLN A 23 6.79 -2.42 3.61
CA GLN A 23 5.39 -2.63 3.98
C GLN A 23 4.54 -1.40 3.67
N ILE A 24 5.04 -0.19 3.95
CA ILE A 24 4.34 1.07 3.63
C ILE A 24 4.24 1.26 2.12
N ARG A 25 5.37 1.12 1.41
CA ARG A 25 5.44 1.28 -0.05
C ARG A 25 4.45 0.35 -0.75
N SER A 26 4.49 -0.95 -0.43
CA SER A 26 3.64 -1.96 -1.07
C SER A 26 2.15 -1.73 -0.82
N GLN A 27 1.76 -1.29 0.39
CA GLN A 27 0.37 -0.99 0.70
C GLN A 27 -0.16 0.24 -0.06
N ILE A 28 0.65 1.29 -0.18
CA ILE A 28 0.26 2.49 -0.95
C ILE A 28 0.20 2.14 -2.44
N GLU A 29 1.17 1.42 -2.98
CA GLU A 29 1.16 0.95 -4.36
C GLU A 29 -0.08 0.10 -4.67
N ALA A 30 -0.43 -0.83 -3.78
CA ALA A 30 -1.63 -1.65 -3.93
C ALA A 30 -2.91 -0.81 -3.90
N ALA A 31 -2.98 0.20 -3.03
CA ALA A 31 -4.12 1.12 -2.97
C ALA A 31 -4.27 1.94 -4.27
N ILE A 32 -3.16 2.40 -4.87
CA ILE A 32 -3.17 3.11 -6.15
C ILE A 32 -3.60 2.17 -7.29
N ARG A 33 -2.93 1.02 -7.44
CA ARG A 33 -3.21 0.07 -8.54
C ARG A 33 -4.58 -0.59 -8.44
N GLY A 34 -5.08 -0.76 -7.23
CA GLY A 34 -6.42 -1.26 -6.94
C GLY A 34 -7.52 -0.20 -7.00
N GLY A 35 -7.21 1.05 -7.35
CA GLY A 35 -8.18 2.12 -7.53
C GLY A 35 -8.74 2.72 -6.24
N ALA A 36 -8.21 2.37 -5.07
CA ALA A 36 -8.60 2.97 -3.79
C ALA A 36 -7.99 4.37 -3.58
N LEU A 37 -6.92 4.67 -4.29
CA LEU A 37 -6.32 6.00 -4.40
C LEU A 37 -6.28 6.40 -5.87
N GLU A 38 -6.83 7.57 -6.17
CA GLU A 38 -7.00 8.09 -7.52
C GLU A 38 -5.94 9.14 -7.87
N ASP A 39 -5.82 9.47 -9.16
CA ASP A 39 -4.89 10.50 -9.61
C ASP A 39 -5.15 11.86 -8.92
N GLY A 40 -4.09 12.48 -8.42
CA GLY A 40 -4.14 13.75 -7.71
C GLY A 40 -4.49 13.65 -6.22
N ASP A 41 -4.84 12.45 -5.71
CA ASP A 41 -5.13 12.25 -4.29
C ASP A 41 -3.97 12.68 -3.41
N LYS A 42 -4.29 13.36 -2.31
CA LYS A 42 -3.28 13.80 -1.34
C LYS A 42 -2.95 12.67 -0.39
N LEU A 43 -1.68 12.32 -0.32
CA LEU A 43 -1.17 11.45 0.73
C LEU A 43 -0.92 12.24 2.01
N PRO A 44 -1.00 11.62 3.20
CA PRO A 44 -0.56 12.25 4.44
C PRO A 44 0.90 12.72 4.31
N SER A 45 1.25 13.80 5.02
CA SER A 45 2.65 14.21 5.07
C SER A 45 3.51 13.13 5.74
N VAL A 46 4.82 13.11 5.45
CA VAL A 46 5.78 12.20 6.10
C VAL A 46 5.65 12.24 7.62
N ARG A 47 5.56 13.44 8.21
CA ARG A 47 5.42 13.61 9.66
C ARG A 47 4.09 13.10 10.18
N GLN A 48 3.00 13.34 9.45
CA GLN A 48 1.67 12.87 9.84
C GLN A 48 1.61 11.35 9.84
N LEU A 49 1.99 10.70 8.72
CA LEU A 49 1.95 9.25 8.62
C LEU A 49 2.91 8.58 9.63
N ALA A 50 4.10 9.15 9.84
CA ALA A 50 5.03 8.66 10.85
C ALA A 50 4.45 8.75 12.26
N GLY A 51 3.73 9.83 12.58
CA GLY A 51 3.03 9.99 13.85
C GLY A 51 1.89 8.98 14.03
N ASP A 52 1.05 8.83 13.00
CA ASP A 52 -0.08 7.90 12.99
C ASP A 52 0.37 6.44 13.17
N LEU A 53 1.49 6.08 12.54
CA LEU A 53 2.09 4.74 12.62
C LEU A 53 3.06 4.57 13.80
N ARG A 54 3.42 5.66 14.51
CA ARG A 54 4.43 5.68 15.59
C ARG A 54 5.80 5.12 15.19
N ILE A 55 6.31 5.54 14.02
CA ILE A 55 7.60 5.11 13.47
C ILE A 55 8.53 6.30 13.14
N ALA A 56 9.78 6.01 12.80
CA ALA A 56 10.73 7.05 12.39
C ALA A 56 10.29 7.74 11.07
N PRO A 57 10.29 9.09 11.00
CA PRO A 57 9.95 9.82 9.77
C PRO A 57 10.80 9.42 8.55
N GLY A 58 12.06 9.05 8.77
CA GLY A 58 12.96 8.58 7.70
C GLY A 58 12.44 7.32 7.00
N THR A 59 11.74 6.44 7.71
CA THR A 59 11.14 5.21 7.15
C THR A 59 10.01 5.54 6.18
N VAL A 60 9.15 6.50 6.54
CA VAL A 60 8.09 6.99 5.63
C VAL A 60 8.69 7.75 4.46
N ALA A 61 9.69 8.60 4.70
CA ALA A 61 10.37 9.35 3.65
C ALA A 61 11.01 8.41 2.61
N LYS A 62 11.66 7.33 3.06
CA LYS A 62 12.20 6.29 2.16
C LYS A 62 11.11 5.64 1.33
N ALA A 63 10.00 5.23 1.94
CA ALA A 63 8.87 4.64 1.22
C ALA A 63 8.29 5.58 0.15
N TYR A 64 8.12 6.87 0.48
CA TYR A 64 7.63 7.87 -0.47
C TYR A 64 8.64 8.15 -1.59
N GLY A 65 9.95 8.16 -1.28
CA GLY A 65 11.01 8.31 -2.29
C GLY A 65 10.93 7.20 -3.34
N GLU A 66 10.83 5.94 -2.91
CA GLU A 66 10.73 4.79 -3.83
C GLU A 66 9.44 4.83 -4.66
N LEU A 67 8.30 5.25 -4.08
CA LEU A 67 7.06 5.45 -4.83
C LEU A 67 7.20 6.56 -5.89
N ALA A 68 7.94 7.63 -5.58
CA ALA A 68 8.18 8.74 -6.51
C ALA A 68 9.11 8.33 -7.65
N GLU A 69 10.16 7.56 -7.36
CA GLU A 69 11.07 6.96 -8.34
C GLU A 69 10.31 6.03 -9.31
N GLN A 70 9.33 5.27 -8.80
CA GLN A 70 8.43 4.43 -9.60
C GLN A 70 7.35 5.23 -10.36
N GLY A 71 7.31 6.56 -10.15
CA GLY A 71 6.35 7.45 -10.78
C GLY A 71 4.92 7.30 -10.30
N LEU A 72 4.69 6.61 -9.18
CA LEU A 72 3.38 6.38 -8.57
C LEU A 72 2.88 7.60 -7.80
N ILE A 73 3.80 8.43 -7.30
CA ILE A 73 3.49 9.67 -6.61
C ILE A 73 4.37 10.82 -7.10
N ASP A 74 3.97 12.05 -6.81
CA ASP A 74 4.76 13.26 -6.94
C ASP A 74 4.99 13.88 -5.55
N THR A 75 6.25 14.13 -5.22
CA THR A 75 6.69 14.79 -3.99
C THR A 75 7.28 16.15 -4.35
N GLY A 76 6.42 17.13 -4.63
CA GLY A 76 6.88 18.51 -4.83
C GLY A 76 7.66 19.01 -3.60
N LEU A 77 8.80 19.65 -3.79
CA LEU A 77 9.64 20.23 -2.72
C LEU A 77 8.79 21.02 -1.71
N GLY A 78 8.59 20.46 -0.50
CA GLY A 78 7.78 21.07 0.57
C GLY A 78 6.25 20.95 0.43
N ARG A 79 5.74 20.22 -0.57
CA ARG A 79 4.30 20.00 -0.80
C ARG A 79 3.86 18.62 -0.34
N THR A 80 2.60 18.50 0.04
CA THR A 80 1.92 17.22 0.29
C THR A 80 2.07 16.31 -0.93
N ALA A 81 2.56 15.08 -0.72
CA ALA A 81 2.74 14.13 -1.79
C ALA A 81 1.38 13.78 -2.44
N ARG A 82 1.37 13.58 -3.76
CA ARG A 82 0.15 13.28 -4.51
C ARG A 82 0.30 12.04 -5.36
N VAL A 83 -0.76 11.25 -5.45
CA VAL A 83 -0.82 10.10 -6.34
C VAL A 83 -0.78 10.57 -7.79
N ARG A 84 -0.06 9.84 -8.64
CA ARG A 84 -0.09 10.02 -10.10
C ARG A 84 -0.92 8.94 -10.73
N LYS A 85 -1.54 9.24 -11.87
CA LYS A 85 -2.28 8.27 -12.68
C LYS A 85 -1.39 7.12 -13.11
N VAL A 86 -1.76 5.93 -12.66
CA VAL A 86 -1.17 4.66 -13.10
C VAL A 86 -2.31 3.84 -13.72
N ALA A 87 -2.01 2.98 -14.69
CA ALA A 87 -3.02 2.05 -15.20
C ALA A 87 -3.50 1.16 -14.04
N ALA A 88 -4.78 1.31 -13.70
CA ALA A 88 -5.43 0.42 -12.74
C ALA A 88 -5.37 -1.02 -13.26
N LEU A 89 -5.34 -1.98 -12.34
CA LEU A 89 -5.52 -3.37 -12.70
C LEU A 89 -6.94 -3.59 -13.25
N PRO A 90 -7.15 -4.49 -14.23
CA PRO A 90 -8.50 -4.77 -14.74
C PRO A 90 -9.44 -5.22 -13.61
N GLU A 91 -10.66 -4.68 -13.57
CA GLU A 91 -11.66 -5.06 -12.54
C GLU A 91 -11.88 -6.58 -12.42
N PRO A 92 -11.96 -7.37 -13.51
CA PRO A 92 -12.09 -8.83 -13.38
C PRO A 92 -10.94 -9.49 -12.62
N LEU A 93 -9.72 -8.93 -12.69
CA LEU A 93 -8.58 -9.41 -11.93
C LEU A 93 -8.71 -9.06 -10.45
N LEU A 94 -9.20 -7.85 -10.14
CA LEU A 94 -9.46 -7.44 -8.76
C LEU A 94 -10.56 -8.30 -8.12
N ASP A 95 -11.60 -8.66 -8.87
CA ASP A 95 -12.64 -9.60 -8.42
C ASP A 95 -12.10 -11.01 -8.18
N ALA A 96 -11.25 -11.53 -9.08
CA ALA A 96 -10.60 -12.82 -8.89
C ALA A 96 -9.72 -12.81 -7.62
N ALA A 97 -8.97 -11.73 -7.39
CA ALA A 97 -8.16 -11.56 -6.18
C ALA A 97 -9.02 -11.49 -4.91
N ARG A 98 -10.16 -10.77 -4.93
CA ARG A 98 -11.14 -10.74 -3.82
C ARG A 98 -11.66 -12.13 -3.50
N THR A 99 -12.04 -12.89 -4.54
CA THR A 99 -12.56 -14.25 -4.43
C THR A 99 -11.50 -15.19 -3.83
N PHE A 100 -10.28 -15.16 -4.35
CA PHE A 100 -9.15 -15.94 -3.84
C PHE A 100 -8.86 -15.64 -2.36
N ALA A 101 -8.79 -14.36 -1.99
CA ALA A 101 -8.55 -13.95 -0.61
C ALA A 101 -9.71 -14.36 0.33
N GLY A 102 -10.94 -14.38 -0.17
CA GLY A 102 -12.11 -14.90 0.57
C GLY A 102 -11.96 -16.39 0.90
N GLU A 103 -11.61 -17.19 -0.09
CA GLU A 103 -11.41 -18.64 0.09
C GLU A 103 -10.23 -18.96 1.00
N ALA A 104 -9.09 -18.26 0.85
CA ALA A 104 -7.94 -18.44 1.73
C ALA A 104 -8.31 -18.19 3.20
N ARG A 105 -9.04 -17.10 3.49
CA ARG A 105 -9.52 -16.79 4.85
C ARG A 105 -10.49 -17.85 5.37
N ARG A 106 -11.41 -18.32 4.53
CA ARG A 106 -12.38 -19.38 4.90
C ARG A 106 -11.67 -20.68 5.29
N LEU A 107 -10.53 -20.96 4.66
CA LEU A 107 -9.69 -22.13 4.93
C LEU A 107 -8.68 -21.90 6.08
N GLY A 108 -8.62 -20.70 6.66
CA GLY A 108 -7.65 -20.36 7.71
C GLY A 108 -6.22 -20.18 7.22
N VAL A 109 -6.03 -20.03 5.91
CA VAL A 109 -4.72 -19.86 5.27
C VAL A 109 -4.23 -18.41 5.45
N GLY A 110 -3.00 -18.28 5.95
CA GLY A 110 -2.34 -16.97 6.14
C GLY A 110 -1.99 -16.30 4.81
N PHE A 111 -1.71 -14.99 4.84
CA PHE A 111 -1.38 -14.22 3.63
C PHE A 111 -0.18 -14.81 2.87
N ASP A 112 0.92 -15.12 3.58
CA ASP A 112 2.13 -15.63 2.95
C ASP A 112 1.92 -17.01 2.31
N GLU A 113 1.12 -17.86 2.96
CA GLU A 113 0.76 -19.18 2.45
C GLU A 113 -0.19 -19.07 1.25
N ALA A 114 -1.15 -18.14 1.29
CA ALA A 114 -2.03 -17.85 0.16
C ALA A 114 -1.21 -17.34 -1.05
N VAL A 115 -0.28 -16.40 -0.84
CA VAL A 115 0.61 -15.93 -1.91
C VAL A 115 1.48 -17.07 -2.45
N SER A 116 1.96 -17.97 -1.59
CA SER A 116 2.75 -19.13 -1.99
C SER A 116 1.92 -20.11 -2.84
N ALA A 117 0.66 -20.34 -2.49
CA ALA A 117 -0.27 -21.15 -3.29
C ALA A 117 -0.54 -20.53 -4.68
N LEU A 118 -0.71 -19.19 -4.75
CA LEU A 118 -0.87 -18.49 -6.02
C LEU A 118 0.38 -18.62 -6.90
N ARG A 119 1.58 -18.42 -6.32
CA ARG A 119 2.86 -18.57 -7.04
C ARG A 119 3.07 -19.98 -7.57
N ALA A 120 2.67 -21.01 -6.83
CA ALA A 120 2.80 -22.40 -7.26
C ALA A 120 1.89 -22.80 -8.44
N ARG A 121 0.95 -21.93 -8.84
CA ARG A 121 0.01 -22.17 -9.95
C ARG A 121 0.29 -21.32 -11.19
N TRP A 122 1.37 -20.54 -11.16
CA TRP A 122 1.87 -19.77 -12.29
C TRP A 122 3.02 -20.49 -12.97
#